data_AF-A0A067BC84-F1
#
_entry.id   AF-A0A067BC84-F1
#
_cell.length_a   1.000
_cell.length_b   1.000
_cell.length_c   1.000
_cell.angle_alpha   90.00
_cell.angle_beta   90.00
_cell.angle_gamma   90.00
#
_symmetry.space_group_name_H-M   'P 1'
#
loop_
_entity.id
_entity.type
_entity.pdbx_description
1 polymer ?
#
loop_
_entity_poly.entity_id
_entity_poly.type
_entity_poly.pdbx_seq_one_letter_code
_entity_poly.pdbx_strand_id
1 'polypeptide(L)' 'MQALGKTLRSLGQSLDKVGVALEGRLTYTERLVPSTRLVANAGNKPVLAEGAFVAPNASVVGEVSIGKGSSVWYGATVR' A
#
# COMPACT_ATOMS: atom_id res chain seq x y z
N MET A 1 3.42 -24.57 -24.61
CA MET A 1 2.98 -24.77 -23.21
C MET A 1 2.52 -23.48 -22.50
N GLN A 2 3.00 -22.29 -22.84
CA GLN A 2 2.57 -21.03 -22.19
C GLN A 2 1.10 -20.65 -22.43
N ALA A 3 0.54 -20.97 -23.61
CA ALA A 3 -0.85 -20.68 -23.94
C ALA A 3 -1.83 -21.45 -23.02
N LEU A 4 -1.55 -22.72 -22.75
CA LEU A 4 -2.33 -23.56 -21.84
C LEU A 4 -2.28 -23.05 -20.39
N GLY A 5 -1.13 -22.53 -19.94
CA GLY A 5 -1.02 -21.94 -18.60
C GLY A 5 -1.85 -20.67 -18.43
N LYS A 6 -1.91 -19.82 -19.47
CA LYS A 6 -2.73 -18.61 -19.46
C LYS A 6 -4.23 -18.93 -19.43
N THR A 7 -4.68 -19.91 -20.20
CA THR A 7 -6.09 -20.31 -20.22
C THR A 7 -6.52 -20.93 -18.89
N LEU A 8 -5.69 -21.79 -18.30
CA LEU A 8 -5.94 -22.34 -16.96
C LEU A 8 -6.00 -21.26 -15.87
N ARG A 9 -5.11 -20.26 -15.91
CA ARG A 9 -5.13 -19.14 -14.95
C ARG A 9 -6.38 -18.26 -15.12
N SER A 10 -6.78 -17.97 -16.36
CA SER A 10 -7.98 -17.19 -16.66
C SER A 10 -9.25 -17.92 -16.20
N LEU A 11 -9.32 -19.24 -16.40
CA LEU A 11 -10.42 -20.07 -15.91
C LEU A 11 -10.47 -20.03 -14.37
N GLY A 12 -9.32 -20.21 -13.70
CA GLY A 12 -9.22 -20.14 -12.24
C GLY A 12 -9.70 -18.79 -11.69
N GLN A 13 -9.29 -17.67 -12.30
CA GLN A 13 -9.76 -16.33 -11.93
C GLN A 13 -11.27 -16.15 -12.14
N SER A 14 -11.86 -16.84 -13.11
CA SER A 14 -13.30 -16.78 -13.35
C SER A 14 -14.08 -17.58 -12.30
N LEU A 15 -13.56 -18.76 -11.93
CA LEU A 15 -14.12 -19.57 -10.84
C LEU A 15 -14.03 -18.86 -9.49
N ASP A 16 -12.90 -18.22 -9.18
CA ASP A 16 -12.71 -17.41 -7.97
C ASP A 16 -13.75 -16.28 -7.86
N LYS A 17 -13.99 -15.56 -8.96
CA LYS A 17 -15.04 -14.52 -9.03
C LYS A 17 -16.44 -15.06 -8.78
N VAL A 18 -16.75 -16.26 -9.28
CA VAL A 18 -18.04 -16.92 -9.02
C VAL A 18 -18.14 -17.29 -7.54
N GLY A 19 -17.08 -17.82 -6.93
CA GLY A 19 -17.02 -18.10 -5.49
C GLY A 19 -17.29 -16.85 -4.64
N VAL A 20 -16.60 -15.74 -4.94
CA VAL A 20 -16.82 -14.43 -4.33
C VAL A 20 -18.28 -13.95 -4.49
N ALA A 21 -18.89 -14.17 -5.65
CA ALA A 21 -20.28 -13.79 -5.87
C ALA A 21 -21.26 -14.63 -5.04
N LEU A 22 -20.97 -15.92 -4.83
CA LEU A 22 -21.78 -16.83 -4.01
C LEU A 22 -21.68 -16.54 -2.51
N GLU A 23 -20.49 -16.17 -2.02
CA GLU A 23 -20.26 -15.76 -0.63
C GLU A 23 -20.96 -14.43 -0.28
N GLY A 24 -21.25 -13.59 -1.29
CA GLY A 24 -22.06 -12.38 -1.15
C GLY A 24 -21.48 -11.41 -0.12
N ARG A 25 -22.25 -11.09 0.92
CA ARG A 25 -21.86 -10.11 1.96
C ARG A 25 -20.84 -10.63 2.97
N LEU A 26 -20.55 -11.92 2.96
CA LEU A 26 -19.56 -12.53 3.86
C LEU A 26 -18.17 -12.61 3.24
N THR A 27 -18.06 -12.30 1.94
CA THR A 27 -16.79 -12.34 1.22
C THR A 27 -15.82 -11.31 1.79
N TYR A 28 -14.68 -11.78 2.29
CA TYR A 28 -13.55 -10.93 2.59
C TYR A 28 -12.54 -11.01 1.45
N THR A 29 -12.51 -9.99 0.59
CA THR A 29 -11.52 -9.86 -0.47
C THR A 29 -10.37 -8.98 0.00
N GLU A 30 -9.18 -9.57 0.08
CA GLU A 30 -7.96 -8.82 0.41
C GLU A 30 -7.72 -7.68 -0.58
N ARG A 31 -7.50 -6.48 -0.04
CA ARG A 31 -7.15 -5.30 -0.84
C ARG A 31 -5.77 -4.81 -0.44
N LEU A 32 -4.95 -4.51 -1.43
CA LEU A 32 -3.67 -3.85 -1.17
C LEU A 32 -3.93 -2.44 -0.63
N VAL A 33 -3.38 -2.18 0.56
CA VAL A 33 -3.44 -0.85 1.18
C VAL A 33 -2.31 0.00 0.63
N PRO A 34 -2.58 1.21 0.12
CA PRO A 34 -1.53 2.14 -0.28
C PRO A 34 -0.59 2.44 0.88
N SER A 35 0.71 2.53 0.60
CA SER A 35 1.68 2.89 1.65
C SER A 35 1.40 4.31 2.16
N THR A 36 1.29 4.45 3.47
CA THR A 36 1.12 5.75 4.15
C THR A 36 2.45 6.43 4.48
N ARG A 37 3.58 5.92 3.94
CA ARG A 37 4.92 6.39 4.30
C ARG A 37 5.12 7.87 4.13
N LEU A 38 4.69 8.43 2.99
CA LEU A 38 4.78 9.85 2.65
C LEU A 38 3.49 10.27 1.95
N VAL A 39 2.60 10.94 2.67
CA VAL A 39 1.27 11.30 2.18
C VAL A 39 1.13 12.82 2.13
N ALA A 40 0.70 13.34 0.98
CA ALA A 40 0.38 14.76 0.86
C ALA A 40 -0.99 15.05 1.49
N ASN A 41 -1.11 16.18 2.18
CA ASN A 41 -2.36 16.65 2.76
C ASN A 41 -2.52 18.15 2.48
N ALA A 42 -3.71 18.58 2.07
CA ALA A 42 -4.02 19.97 1.74
C ALA A 42 -3.04 20.65 0.75
N GLY A 43 -2.46 19.89 -0.17
CA GLY A 43 -1.45 20.38 -1.13
C GLY A 43 -0.01 20.36 -0.62
N ASN A 44 0.21 20.09 0.66
CA ASN A 44 1.54 20.01 1.27
C ASN A 44 2.03 18.57 1.30
N LYS A 45 3.28 18.35 0.86
CA LYS A 45 3.94 17.04 0.85
C LYS A 45 5.14 17.06 1.80
N PRO A 46 5.41 15.96 2.52
CA PRO A 46 6.60 15.88 3.37
C PRO A 46 7.90 16.04 2.59
N VAL A 47 8.86 16.74 3.18
CA VAL A 47 10.21 16.96 2.65
C VAL A 47 11.22 16.19 3.49
N LEU A 48 12.08 15.42 2.83
CA LEU A 48 13.15 14.65 3.47
C LEU A 48 14.49 15.26 3.12
N ALA A 49 15.29 15.60 4.12
CA ALA A 49 16.68 15.96 3.94
C ALA A 49 17.54 14.74 3.59
N GLU A 50 18.76 15.02 3.13
CA GLU A 50 19.77 13.99 2.86
C GLU A 50 20.02 13.10 4.09
N GLY A 51 20.09 11.79 3.89
CA GLY A 51 20.33 10.83 4.96
C GLY A 51 19.18 10.66 5.96
N ALA A 52 18.00 11.24 5.68
CA ALA A 52 16.81 10.99 6.49
C ALA A 52 16.31 9.55 6.27
N PHE A 53 16.08 8.83 7.37
CA PHE A 53 15.48 7.50 7.33
C PHE A 53 14.01 7.56 7.72
N VAL A 54 13.14 6.97 6.90
CA VAL A 54 11.72 6.77 7.24
C VAL A 54 11.40 5.29 7.06
N ALA A 55 10.94 4.62 8.11
CA ALA A 55 10.62 3.20 8.04
C ALA A 55 9.46 2.93 7.06
N PRO A 56 9.38 1.74 6.42
CA PRO A 56 8.33 1.42 5.43
C PRO A 56 6.89 1.49 5.96
N ASN A 57 6.71 1.26 7.26
CA ASN A 57 5.41 1.28 7.94
C ASN A 57 5.21 2.52 8.83
N ALA A 58 6.14 3.47 8.80
CA ALA A 58 5.91 4.78 9.41
C ALA A 58 4.95 5.59 8.52
N SER A 59 4.33 6.63 9.09
CA SER A 59 3.45 7.54 8.36
C SER A 59 3.91 8.98 8.55
N VAL A 60 4.19 9.69 7.45
CA VAL A 60 4.52 11.12 7.46
C VAL A 60 3.54 11.83 6.55
N VAL A 61 2.75 12.76 7.11
CA VAL A 61 1.58 13.34 6.45
C VAL A 61 1.66 14.86 6.45
N GLY A 62 1.41 15.49 5.31
CA GLY A 62 1.24 16.94 5.22
C GLY A 62 2.55 17.74 5.23
N GLU A 63 2.51 18.91 5.88
CA GLU A 63 3.61 19.88 5.92
C GLU A 63 4.66 19.50 6.97
N VAL A 64 5.46 18.47 6.68
CA VAL A 64 6.49 17.96 7.58
C VAL A 64 7.86 18.04 6.91
N SER A 65 8.86 18.57 7.62
CA SER A 65 10.26 18.59 7.19
C SER A 65 11.11 17.69 8.08
N ILE A 66 11.69 16.63 7.52
CA ILE A 66 12.60 15.73 8.22
C ILE A 66 14.04 16.20 8.01
N GLY A 67 14.71 16.58 9.10
CA GLY A 67 16.07 17.12 9.08
C GLY A 67 17.16 16.09 8.71
N LYS A 68 18.36 16.58 8.38
CA LYS A 68 19.52 15.74 8.01
C LYS A 68 19.85 14.76 9.14
N GLY A 69 20.04 13.48 8.80
CA GLY A 69 20.34 12.41 9.76
C GLY A 69 19.20 12.07 10.73
N SER A 70 18.01 12.64 10.54
CA SER A 70 16.84 12.28 11.36
C SER A 70 16.26 10.93 10.93
N SER A 71 15.61 10.25 11.87
CA SER A 71 15.02 8.93 11.63
C SER A 71 13.60 8.84 12.18
N VAL A 72 12.68 8.36 11.34
CA VAL A 72 11.31 8.02 11.70
C VAL A 72 11.20 6.50 11.69
N TRP A 73 11.11 5.92 12.89
CA TRP A 73 11.15 4.48 13.10
C TRP A 73 9.79 3.81 12.93
N TYR A 74 9.80 2.48 12.93
CA TYR A 74 8.65 1.66 12.60
C TYR A 74 7.41 2.00 13.43
N GLY A 75 6.26 2.13 12.75
CA GLY A 75 4.98 2.46 13.38
C GLY A 75 4.81 3.91 13.86
N ALA A 76 5.84 4.75 13.75
CA ALA A 76 5.73 6.16 14.09
C ALA A 76 4.83 6.91 13.10
N THR A 77 4.05 7.86 13.62
CA THR A 77 3.19 8.74 12.83
C THR A 77 3.53 10.20 13.10
N VAL A 78 3.85 10.95 12.06
CA VAL A 78 4.07 12.41 12.05
C VAL A 78 3.01 13.01 11.13
N ARG A 79 2.13 13.86 11.65
CA ARG A 79 0.95 14.38 10.94
C ARG A 79 0.65 15.82 11.35
#